data_AF-A0A519VQ49-F1
#
_entry.id   AF-A0A519VQ49-F1
#
_cell.length_a   1.000
_cell.length_b   1.000
_cell.length_c   1.000
_cell.angle_alpha   90.00
_cell.angle_beta   90.00
_cell.angle_gamma   90.00
#
_symmetry.space_group_name_H-M   'P 1'
#
loop_
_entity.id
_entity.type
_entity.pdbx_description
1 polymer ?
#
loop_
_entity_poly.entity_id
_entity_poly.type
_entity_poly.pdbx_seq_one_letter_code
_entity_poly.pdbx_strand_id
1 'polypeptide(L)'
;ELFLNGQSLGKKAKPADDSPRAWDVTFARGTLRAVARNQGREVATDELRTAGLPARIVLSTSRPRLGTSWDDVAYITARVVDADGILCPNADQQLTFSVAGPGTLAAVDNGNVASHEPYQARQRKAYQGQCVALVKAAGPRGQLSLKASAPGLADGTITLEVAPQ
;
A
#
# COMPACT_ATOMS: atom_id res chain seq x y z
N GLU A 1 11.96 -18.69 -12.59
CA GLU A 1 12.27 -19.67 -11.54
C GLU A 1 11.60 -19.21 -10.27
N LEU A 2 11.10 -20.13 -9.45
CA LEU A 2 10.48 -19.80 -8.17
C LEU A 2 11.33 -20.37 -7.04
N PHE A 3 11.50 -19.62 -5.97
CA PHE A 3 12.23 -20.03 -4.78
C PHE A 3 11.36 -19.88 -3.53
N LEU A 4 11.40 -20.86 -2.64
CA LEU A 4 10.84 -20.77 -1.29
C LEU A 4 11.98 -20.87 -0.28
N ASN A 5 12.16 -19.84 0.53
CA ASN A 5 13.24 -19.77 1.54
C ASN A 5 14.64 -20.06 0.96
N GLY A 6 14.89 -19.56 -0.26
CA GLY A 6 16.15 -19.75 -0.98
C GLY A 6 16.26 -21.10 -1.71
N GLN A 7 15.36 -22.05 -1.48
CA GLN A 7 15.34 -23.34 -2.18
C GLN A 7 14.56 -23.21 -3.50
N SER A 8 15.16 -23.65 -4.61
CA SER A 8 14.49 -23.61 -5.92
C SER A 8 13.34 -24.61 -5.97
N LEU A 9 12.19 -24.15 -6.45
CA LEU A 9 11.01 -24.94 -6.80
C LEU A 9 10.96 -25.24 -8.31
N GLY A 10 12.08 -25.03 -9.00
CA GLY A 10 12.23 -25.31 -10.42
C GLY A 10 11.98 -24.11 -11.33
N LYS A 11 12.47 -24.26 -12.57
CA LYS A 11 12.37 -23.29 -13.66
C LYS A 11 11.22 -23.68 -14.59
N LYS A 12 10.40 -22.71 -14.98
CA LYS A 12 9.39 -22.86 -16.05
C LYS A 12 9.66 -21.83 -17.12
N ALA A 13 9.67 -22.25 -18.38
CA ALA A 13 9.75 -21.35 -19.53
C ALA A 13 8.50 -20.45 -19.60
N LYS A 14 8.60 -19.33 -20.32
CA LYS A 14 7.42 -18.52 -20.65
C LYS A 14 6.53 -19.33 -21.60
N PRO A 15 5.24 -19.54 -21.28
CA PRO A 15 4.29 -20.15 -22.21
C PRO A 15 4.14 -19.32 -23.49
N ALA A 16 3.82 -19.97 -24.61
CA ALA A 16 3.69 -19.29 -25.91
C ALA A 16 2.46 -18.37 -25.98
N ASP A 17 1.44 -18.65 -25.18
CA ASP A 17 0.20 -17.88 -25.03
C ASP A 17 0.28 -16.82 -23.91
N ASP A 18 1.47 -16.63 -23.34
CA ASP A 18 1.72 -15.71 -22.23
C ASP A 18 0.93 -16.02 -20.94
N SER A 19 0.41 -17.24 -20.80
CA SER A 19 -0.29 -17.67 -19.59
C SER A 19 0.60 -17.63 -18.33
N PRO A 20 0.01 -17.47 -17.13
CA PRO A 20 0.76 -17.50 -15.88
C PRO A 20 1.48 -18.84 -15.68
N ARG A 21 2.69 -18.78 -15.14
CA ARG A 21 3.41 -19.96 -14.69
C ARG A 21 2.91 -20.33 -13.29
N ALA A 22 2.30 -21.50 -13.15
CA ALA A 22 1.82 -22.02 -11.87
C ALA A 22 2.87 -22.93 -11.22
N TRP A 23 2.92 -22.99 -9.89
CA TRP A 23 3.63 -23.99 -9.11
C TRP A 23 2.72 -24.46 -8.00
N ASP A 24 2.68 -25.77 -7.75
CA ASP A 24 2.08 -26.32 -6.54
C ASP A 24 3.12 -26.25 -5.42
N VAL A 25 2.84 -25.43 -4.42
CA VAL A 25 3.80 -25.14 -3.34
C VAL A 25 3.16 -25.48 -2.01
N THR A 26 3.75 -26.43 -1.29
CA THR A 26 3.39 -26.66 0.11
C THR A 26 3.77 -25.41 0.91
N PHE A 27 2.79 -24.84 1.60
CA PHE A 27 3.02 -23.62 2.37
C PHE A 27 4.10 -23.82 3.43
N ALA A 28 5.07 -22.91 3.45
CA ALA A 28 5.98 -22.70 4.55
C ALA A 28 6.14 -21.21 4.80
N ARG A 29 6.21 -20.80 6.07
CA ARG A 29 6.47 -19.40 6.44
C ARG A 29 7.82 -18.95 5.89
N GLY A 30 7.88 -17.73 5.38
CA GLY A 30 9.12 -17.07 4.97
C GLY A 30 8.97 -16.28 3.68
N THR A 31 9.90 -16.46 2.74
CA THR A 31 9.98 -15.66 1.50
C THR A 31 9.77 -16.54 0.27
N LEU A 32 8.79 -16.15 -0.55
CA LEU A 32 8.60 -16.65 -1.90
C LEU A 32 9.21 -15.65 -2.88
N ARG A 33 10.22 -16.05 -3.64
CA ARG A 33 10.93 -15.20 -4.59
C ARG A 33 10.80 -15.72 -6.02
N ALA A 34 10.29 -14.90 -6.90
CA ALA A 34 10.28 -15.15 -8.34
C ALA A 34 11.50 -14.48 -8.99
N VAL A 35 12.21 -15.21 -9.84
CA VAL A 35 13.35 -14.71 -10.60
C VAL A 35 13.09 -14.93 -12.09
N ALA A 36 13.05 -13.83 -12.84
CA ALA A 36 12.89 -13.83 -14.29
C ALA A 36 14.27 -13.77 -14.97
N ARG A 37 14.46 -14.59 -16.01
CA ARG A 37 15.71 -14.68 -16.76
C ARG A 37 15.48 -14.58 -18.26
N ASN A 38 16.33 -13.81 -18.95
CA ASN A 38 16.44 -13.77 -20.41
C ASN A 38 17.83 -14.28 -20.81
N GLN A 39 17.89 -15.29 -21.70
CA GLN A 39 19.16 -15.89 -22.15
C GLN A 39 20.08 -16.29 -20.97
N GLY A 40 19.49 -16.84 -19.91
CA GLY A 40 20.20 -17.23 -18.68
C GLY A 40 20.52 -16.10 -17.70
N ARG A 41 20.47 -14.83 -18.12
CA ARG A 41 20.72 -13.67 -17.27
C ARG A 41 19.48 -13.25 -16.49
N GLU A 42 19.67 -12.90 -15.22
CA GLU A 42 18.60 -12.35 -14.40
C GLU A 42 18.21 -10.95 -14.87
N VAL A 43 16.91 -10.69 -15.03
CA VAL A 43 16.41 -9.41 -15.53
C VAL A 43 15.34 -8.77 -14.64
N ALA A 44 14.68 -9.55 -13.79
CA ALA A 44 13.74 -9.04 -12.81
C ALA A 44 13.59 -10.04 -11.66
N THR A 45 13.27 -9.51 -10.49
CA THR A 45 12.91 -10.29 -9.30
C THR A 45 11.66 -9.70 -8.66
N ASP A 46 10.90 -10.55 -8.00
CA ASP A 46 9.78 -10.15 -7.16
C ASP A 46 9.71 -11.05 -5.93
N GLU A 47 9.31 -10.50 -4.79
CA GLU A 47 9.32 -11.19 -3.50
C GLU A 47 8.03 -10.95 -2.72
N LEU A 48 7.47 -12.05 -2.21
CA LEU A 48 6.43 -12.04 -1.20
C LEU A 48 6.98 -12.62 0.10
N ARG A 49 6.68 -11.96 1.21
CA ARG A 49 7.11 -12.38 2.55
C ARG A 49 5.90 -12.63 3.42
N THR A 50 5.93 -13.69 4.21
CA THR A 50 4.84 -13.97 5.15
C THR A 50 4.86 -12.95 6.28
N ALA A 51 3.84 -12.09 6.32
CA ALA A 51 3.69 -11.10 7.39
C ALA A 51 3.52 -11.77 8.77
N GLY A 52 4.00 -11.10 9.81
CA GLY A 52 3.64 -11.34 11.19
C GLY A 52 2.31 -10.69 11.56
N LEU A 53 2.13 -10.42 12.85
CA LEU A 53 0.96 -9.71 13.36
C LEU A 53 1.01 -8.23 12.96
N PRO A 54 -0.14 -7.60 12.61
CA PRO A 54 -0.23 -6.16 12.40
C PRO A 54 0.36 -5.36 13.55
N ALA A 55 1.22 -4.39 13.24
CA ALA A 55 1.94 -3.61 14.25
C ALA A 55 1.83 -2.09 14.03
N ARG A 56 1.83 -1.61 12.78
CA ARG A 56 1.82 -0.16 12.49
C ARG A 56 1.17 0.18 11.16
N ILE A 57 0.85 1.46 11.01
CA ILE A 57 0.37 2.04 9.74
C ILE A 57 1.52 2.77 9.06
N VAL A 58 1.76 2.49 7.78
CA VAL A 58 2.71 3.20 6.92
C VAL A 58 1.93 3.98 5.87
N LEU A 59 2.14 5.30 5.85
CA LEU A 59 1.58 6.20 4.84
C LEU A 59 2.60 6.45 3.73
N SER A 60 2.16 6.41 2.49
CA SER A 60 3.00 6.71 1.32
C SER A 60 2.22 7.38 0.21
N THR A 61 2.87 8.26 -0.54
CA THR A 61 2.34 8.88 -1.75
C THR A 61 3.45 9.09 -2.77
N SER A 62 3.11 9.07 -4.06
CA SER A 62 4.01 9.50 -5.14
C SER A 62 3.99 11.01 -5.36
N ARG A 63 3.07 11.74 -4.72
CA ARG A 63 2.91 13.20 -4.84
C ARG A 63 3.11 13.89 -3.49
N PRO A 64 4.35 14.16 -3.07
CA PRO A 64 4.63 14.85 -1.80
C PRO A 64 4.35 16.36 -1.87
N ARG A 65 4.01 16.90 -3.05
CA ARG A 65 3.60 18.29 -3.27
C ARG A 65 2.18 18.33 -3.81
N LEU A 66 1.42 19.31 -3.32
CA LEU A 66 0.05 19.61 -3.69
C LEU A 66 -0.03 21.05 -4.19
N GLY A 67 -0.46 21.21 -5.44
CA GLY A 67 -0.94 22.45 -6.00
C GLY A 67 -2.23 22.93 -5.35
N THR A 68 -2.59 24.17 -5.63
CA THR A 68 -3.83 24.80 -5.12
C THR A 68 -4.95 24.85 -6.15
N SER A 69 -4.81 24.18 -7.30
CA SER A 69 -5.90 24.05 -8.26
C SER A 69 -7.00 23.15 -7.70
N TRP A 70 -8.23 23.34 -8.18
CA TRP A 70 -9.40 22.63 -7.66
C TRP A 70 -9.35 21.11 -7.88
N ASP A 71 -8.56 20.67 -8.86
CA ASP A 71 -8.38 19.29 -9.32
C ASP A 71 -7.10 18.62 -8.82
N ASP A 72 -6.22 19.33 -8.08
CA ASP A 72 -5.00 18.71 -7.56
C ASP A 72 -5.26 17.94 -6.26
N VAL A 73 -4.98 16.65 -6.31
CA VAL A 73 -5.29 15.67 -5.27
C VAL A 73 -4.12 14.72 -5.10
N ALA A 74 -3.72 14.52 -3.85
CA ALA A 74 -2.75 13.52 -3.45
C ALA A 74 -3.48 12.24 -3.00
N TYR A 75 -3.11 11.12 -3.62
CA TYR A 75 -3.51 9.80 -3.19
C TYR A 75 -2.48 9.29 -2.18
N ILE A 76 -2.92 9.09 -0.94
CA ILE A 76 -2.05 8.61 0.14
C ILE A 76 -2.51 7.20 0.49
N THR A 77 -1.67 6.22 0.19
CA THR A 77 -1.91 4.82 0.55
C THR A 77 -1.53 4.62 2.01
N ALA A 78 -2.47 4.11 2.80
CA ALA A 78 -2.26 3.65 4.17
C ALA A 78 -2.17 2.13 4.20
N ARG A 79 -1.00 1.59 4.55
CA ARG A 79 -0.73 0.16 4.64
C ARG A 79 -0.61 -0.26 6.10
N VAL A 80 -1.32 -1.31 6.47
CA VAL A 80 -1.13 -2.00 7.74
C VAL A 80 0.00 -3.01 7.58
N VAL A 81 1.08 -2.82 8.31
CA VAL A 81 2.27 -3.66 8.24
C VAL A 81 2.61 -4.25 9.59
N ASP A 82 3.34 -5.37 9.58
CA ASP A 82 3.88 -5.99 10.78
C ASP A 82 5.09 -5.23 11.34
N ALA A 83 5.72 -5.77 12.39
CA ALA A 83 6.90 -5.18 13.01
C ALA A 83 8.08 -5.02 12.03
N ASP A 84 8.22 -5.90 11.04
CA ASP A 84 9.29 -5.87 10.04
C ASP A 84 8.95 -5.01 8.81
N GLY A 85 7.74 -4.44 8.76
CA GLY A 85 7.27 -3.61 7.65
C GLY A 85 6.69 -4.40 6.48
N ILE A 86 6.40 -5.68 6.66
CA ILE A 86 5.72 -6.52 5.66
C ILE A 86 4.22 -6.20 5.71
N LEU A 87 3.62 -5.94 4.56
CA LEU A 87 2.17 -5.74 4.44
C LEU A 87 1.42 -6.94 5.00
N CYS A 88 0.47 -6.71 5.90
CA CYS A 88 -0.40 -7.75 6.44
C CYS A 88 -1.61 -7.93 5.49
N PRO A 89 -1.64 -8.93 4.58
CA PRO A 89 -2.69 -9.01 3.57
C PRO A 89 -4.08 -9.31 4.16
N ASN A 90 -4.15 -9.83 5.38
CA ASN A 90 -5.43 -10.12 6.05
C ASN A 90 -5.89 -8.97 6.98
N ALA A 91 -5.14 -7.87 7.06
CA ALA A 91 -5.52 -6.74 7.90
C ALA A 91 -6.76 -6.01 7.35
N ASP A 92 -7.76 -5.85 8.22
CA ASP A 92 -9.06 -5.26 7.93
C ASP A 92 -9.48 -4.17 8.95
N GLN A 93 -8.52 -3.70 9.76
CA GLN A 93 -8.75 -2.71 10.82
C GLN A 93 -9.40 -1.44 10.26
N GLN A 94 -10.28 -0.82 11.04
CA GLN A 94 -10.80 0.53 10.76
C GLN A 94 -9.69 1.56 10.99
N LEU A 95 -9.23 2.20 9.92
CA LEU A 95 -8.28 3.33 10.01
C LEU A 95 -9.07 4.63 10.12
N THR A 96 -8.62 5.52 11.01
CA THR A 96 -9.14 6.88 11.19
C THR A 96 -8.09 7.89 10.77
N PHE A 97 -8.48 8.85 9.95
CA PHE A 97 -7.65 9.87 9.35
C PHE A 97 -7.91 11.25 9.95
N SER A 98 -6.84 12.01 10.16
CA SER A 98 -6.90 13.41 10.57
C SER A 98 -5.91 14.24 9.75
N VAL A 99 -6.36 15.42 9.32
CA VAL A 99 -5.56 16.37 8.54
C VAL A 99 -5.30 17.60 9.39
N ALA A 100 -4.04 18.03 9.44
CA ALA A 100 -3.62 19.30 10.02
C ALA A 100 -2.94 20.17 8.95
N GLY A 101 -3.07 21.49 9.07
CA GLY A 101 -2.53 22.43 8.10
C GLY A 101 -3.49 22.75 6.95
N PRO A 102 -2.97 23.27 5.82
CA PRO A 102 -3.77 23.90 4.76
C PRO A 102 -4.35 22.89 3.77
N GLY A 103 -5.04 21.86 4.25
CA GLY A 103 -5.79 20.96 3.37
C GLY A 103 -6.89 20.18 4.04
N THR A 104 -7.55 19.37 3.24
CA THR A 104 -8.76 18.65 3.61
C THR A 104 -8.75 17.24 3.06
N LEU A 105 -9.36 16.33 3.82
CA LEU A 105 -9.63 14.97 3.36
C LEU A 105 -10.86 15.00 2.45
N ALA A 106 -10.64 14.78 1.16
CA ALA A 106 -11.68 14.81 0.14
C ALA A 106 -12.49 13.49 0.14
N ALA A 107 -11.81 12.36 0.26
CA ALA A 107 -12.43 11.04 0.29
C ALA A 107 -11.49 9.98 0.87
N VAL A 108 -12.04 8.82 1.17
CA VAL A 108 -11.33 7.60 1.52
C VAL A 108 -11.88 6.42 0.72
N ASP A 109 -11.02 5.45 0.39
CA ASP A 109 -11.42 4.23 -0.29
C ASP A 109 -10.52 3.04 0.08
N ASN A 110 -10.98 1.81 -0.14
CA ASN A 110 -10.19 0.58 0.01
C ASN A 110 -10.33 -0.38 -1.19
N GLY A 111 -11.13 -0.03 -2.20
CA GLY A 111 -11.32 -0.85 -3.40
C GLY A 111 -12.13 -2.14 -3.18
N ASN A 112 -12.69 -2.36 -1.99
CA ASN A 112 -13.57 -3.50 -1.75
C ASN A 112 -14.94 -3.24 -2.38
N VAL A 113 -15.24 -3.96 -3.47
CA VAL A 113 -16.51 -3.86 -4.21
C VAL A 113 -17.75 -4.23 -3.37
N ALA A 114 -17.56 -4.97 -2.27
CA ALA A 114 -18.62 -5.31 -1.33
C ALA A 114 -18.77 -4.32 -0.17
N SER A 115 -17.89 -3.32 -0.04
CA SER A 115 -18.00 -2.32 1.03
C SER A 115 -19.10 -1.31 0.72
N HIS A 116 -19.82 -0.90 1.76
CA HIS A 116 -20.84 0.16 1.71
C HIS A 116 -20.45 1.35 2.61
N GLU A 117 -19.20 1.41 3.05
CA GLU A 117 -18.69 2.54 3.83
C GLU A 117 -18.76 3.83 2.99
N PRO A 118 -19.08 4.99 3.59
CA PRO A 118 -19.12 6.26 2.88
C PRO A 118 -17.72 6.67 2.40
N TYR A 119 -17.64 7.20 1.16
CA TYR A 119 -16.39 7.72 0.61
C TYR A 119 -15.97 9.04 1.25
N GLN A 120 -16.93 9.94 1.52
CA GLN A 120 -16.68 11.24 2.16
C GLN A 120 -16.72 11.07 3.67
N ALA A 121 -15.69 10.42 4.21
CA ALA A 121 -15.58 10.09 5.62
C ALA A 121 -14.15 10.27 6.12
N ARG A 122 -13.99 10.25 7.45
CA ARG A 122 -12.68 10.30 8.12
C ARG A 122 -12.14 8.92 8.47
N GLN A 123 -12.79 7.85 8.03
CA GLN A 123 -12.40 6.50 8.38
C GLN A 123 -12.71 5.52 7.26
N ARG A 124 -11.86 4.50 7.11
CA ARG A 124 -12.06 3.41 6.15
C ARG A 124 -11.43 2.12 6.68
N LYS A 125 -12.11 0.99 6.57
CA LYS A 125 -11.48 -0.30 6.83
C LYS A 125 -10.36 -0.54 5.83
N ALA A 126 -9.26 -1.11 6.29
CA ALA A 126 -8.30 -1.73 5.39
C ALA A 126 -8.98 -2.87 4.62
N TYR A 127 -8.58 -3.05 3.37
CA TYR A 127 -8.92 -4.22 2.58
C TYR A 127 -7.64 -4.73 1.95
N GLN A 128 -7.39 -6.03 2.10
CA GLN A 128 -6.12 -6.65 1.73
C GLN A 128 -4.90 -5.92 2.36
N GLY A 129 -5.07 -5.45 3.60
CA GLY A 129 -4.03 -4.75 4.36
C GLY A 129 -3.87 -3.26 4.07
N GLN A 130 -4.71 -2.65 3.23
CA GLN A 130 -4.55 -1.23 2.89
C GLN A 130 -5.85 -0.49 2.58
N CYS A 131 -5.79 0.83 2.66
CA CYS A 131 -6.79 1.75 2.13
C CYS A 131 -6.11 3.03 1.64
N VAL A 132 -6.86 3.95 1.07
CA VAL A 132 -6.36 5.20 0.48
C VAL A 132 -7.13 6.38 1.07
N ALA A 133 -6.40 7.44 1.38
CA ALA A 133 -6.94 8.75 1.70
C ALA A 133 -6.61 9.74 0.57
N LEU A 134 -7.62 10.44 0.08
CA LEU A 134 -7.50 11.46 -0.95
C LEU A 134 -7.48 12.83 -0.27
N VAL A 135 -6.38 13.55 -0.40
CA VAL A 135 -6.18 14.86 0.25
C VAL A 135 -5.97 15.93 -0.80
N LYS A 136 -6.57 17.11 -0.58
CA LYS A 136 -6.38 18.28 -1.43
C LYS A 136 -6.06 19.53 -0.61
N ALA A 137 -5.46 20.52 -1.25
CA ALA A 137 -5.21 21.82 -0.65
C ALA A 137 -6.53 22.52 -0.26
N ALA A 138 -6.49 23.25 0.86
CA ALA A 138 -7.57 24.11 1.36
C ALA A 138 -7.06 25.51 1.71
N GLY A 139 -5.77 25.77 1.55
CA GLY A 139 -5.13 27.07 1.72
C GLY A 139 -4.09 27.33 0.63
N PRO A 140 -3.57 28.56 0.55
CA PRO A 140 -2.73 29.00 -0.58
C PRO A 140 -1.29 28.48 -0.52
N ARG A 141 -0.81 28.05 0.65
CA ARG A 141 0.53 27.49 0.87
C ARG A 141 0.66 26.89 2.26
N GLY A 142 1.70 26.09 2.49
CA GLY A 142 2.16 25.67 3.81
C GLY A 142 2.42 24.18 3.88
N GLN A 143 2.49 23.64 5.10
CA GLN A 143 2.75 22.23 5.33
C GLN A 143 1.46 21.54 5.80
N LEU A 144 1.05 20.52 5.06
CA LEU A 144 -0.07 19.65 5.40
C LEU A 144 0.47 18.38 6.06
N SER A 145 -0.17 17.94 7.14
CA SER A 145 0.11 16.65 7.76
C SER A 145 -1.14 15.78 7.75
N LEU A 146 -1.03 14.57 7.21
CA LEU A 146 -2.05 13.53 7.34
C LEU A 146 -1.56 12.50 8.35
N LYS A 147 -2.38 12.24 9.37
CA LYS A 147 -2.19 11.15 10.32
C LYS A 147 -3.26 10.09 10.14
N ALA A 148 -2.86 8.82 10.18
CA ALA A 148 -3.74 7.66 10.24
C ALA A 148 -3.51 6.88 11.54
N SER A 149 -4.59 6.43 12.17
CA SER A 149 -4.58 5.74 13.47
C SER A 149 -5.58 4.58 13.47
N ALA A 150 -5.31 3.55 14.26
CA ALA A 150 -6.25 2.45 14.51
C ALA A 150 -5.95 1.79 15.86
N PRO A 151 -6.95 1.25 16.58
CA PRO A 151 -6.72 0.55 17.83
C PRO A 151 -5.69 -0.58 17.69
N GLY A 152 -4.69 -0.61 18.57
CA GLY A 152 -3.67 -1.65 18.60
C GLY A 152 -2.56 -1.52 17.55
N LEU A 153 -2.55 -0.48 16.73
CA LEU A 153 -1.48 -0.19 15.77
C LEU A 153 -0.74 1.09 16.16
N ALA A 154 0.56 1.15 15.89
CA ALA A 154 1.27 2.41 15.91
C ALA A 154 0.80 3.29 14.74
N ASP A 155 0.55 4.57 15.03
CA ASP A 155 0.04 5.54 14.08
C ASP A 155 1.05 5.83 12.96
N GLY A 156 0.52 6.15 11.77
CA GLY A 156 1.31 6.62 10.63
C GLY A 156 1.07 8.10 10.37
N THR A 157 2.12 8.85 10.04
CA THR A 157 2.02 10.27 9.65
C THR A 157 2.81 10.51 8.38
N ILE A 158 2.27 11.33 7.49
CA ILE A 158 2.96 11.84 6.30
C ILE A 158 2.72 13.34 6.16
N THR A 159 3.71 14.01 5.60
CA THR A 159 3.69 15.45 5.39
C THR A 159 3.78 15.76 3.91
N LEU A 160 2.96 16.71 3.46
CA LEU A 160 2.91 17.20 2.09
C LEU A 160 3.13 18.72 2.09
N GLU A 161 3.81 19.21 1.06
CA GLU A 161 3.97 20.65 0.82
C GLU A 161 2.79 21.14 -0.03
N VAL A 162 2.11 22.18 0.43
CA VAL A 162 1.10 22.91 -0.34
C VAL A 162 1.74 24.18 -0.87
N ALA A 163 1.71 24.36 -2.18
CA ALA A 163 2.20 25.57 -2.83
C ALA A 163 1.40 25.83 -4.11
N PRO A 164 1.31 27.08 -4.59
CA PRO A 164 0.83 27.35 -5.94
C PRO A 164 1.67 26.59 -6.96
N GLN A 165 1.04 26.21 -8.08
CA GLN A 165 1.73 25.61 -9.22
C GLN A 165 2.81 26.54 -9.78
#